data_AF-A0A1G3XR15-F1
#
_entry.id   AF-A0A1G3XR15-F1
#
_cell.length_a   1.000
_cell.length_b   1.000
_cell.length_c   1.000
_cell.angle_alpha   90.00
_cell.angle_beta   90.00
_cell.angle_gamma   90.00
#
_symmetry.space_group_name_H-M   'P 1'
#
loop_
_entity.id
_entity.type
_entity.pdbx_description
1 polymer ?
#
loop_
_entity_poly.entity_id
_entity_poly.type
_entity_poly.pdbx_seq_one_letter_code
_entity_poly.pdbx_strand_id
1 'polypeptide(L)'
;MLDEASVEKLKLAEQTIRKCVGRNGFYASAQLYRKQYWIRDLTYSIEPLLDLNFADTVKRQLELTLERQKRSGEAPEMIIERIPSIVSQIRLARILLERNPTLLFREIPTSDSDALALISIERYSAARPGEGFKELRTAQIKRIWQHIEDSVTSDGLMPDADWRDAMFNYVGKTSFCNQVLLIVAYGLAGRNKQAERVKRSLDRMFWDEDLGYYQDYPGSSRFDALGHSLALLEDIVPEKQVDRVVEALQDASTKFGVRNIWPSYPERECGQSPEYYQNSTVWPYIQGYAVAALAKVGRQDLAEEEFEKLSDLPGFNEWYNPSTGRGGGSKDQLWNAAGYVRAYRSVQRKF
;
A
#
# COMPACT_ATOMS: atom_id res chain seq x y z
N MET A 1 4.66 25.71 12.65
CA MET A 1 5.30 24.72 13.55
C MET A 1 4.25 23.67 13.82
N LEU A 2 4.59 22.39 13.69
CA LEU A 2 3.64 21.33 14.04
C LEU A 2 3.29 21.42 15.53
N ASP A 3 2.03 21.17 15.87
CA ASP A 3 1.56 21.27 17.23
C ASP A 3 2.09 20.13 18.12
N GLU A 4 1.95 20.30 19.44
CA GLU A 4 2.39 19.31 20.43
C GLU A 4 1.66 17.96 20.25
N ALA A 5 0.40 18.00 19.82
CA ALA A 5 -0.41 16.80 19.57
C ALA A 5 0.18 15.94 18.45
N SER A 6 0.66 16.55 17.37
CA SER A 6 1.29 15.87 16.24
C SER A 6 2.61 15.21 16.65
N VAL A 7 3.38 15.85 17.53
CA VAL A 7 4.63 15.27 18.07
C VAL A 7 4.33 14.07 18.97
N GLU A 8 3.31 14.13 19.82
CA GLU A 8 2.88 12.99 20.63
C GLU A 8 2.34 11.85 19.78
N LYS A 9 1.58 12.17 18.72
CA LYS A 9 1.09 11.19 17.75
C LYS A 9 2.24 10.53 16.98
N LEU A 10 3.31 11.26 16.66
CA LEU A 10 4.53 10.69 16.09
C LEU A 10 5.20 9.68 17.03
N LYS A 11 5.34 10.02 18.32
CA LYS A 11 5.87 9.10 19.33
C LYS A 11 5.02 7.83 19.43
N LEU A 12 3.69 7.98 19.38
CA LEU A 12 2.78 6.83 19.35
C LEU A 12 3.00 5.98 18.08
N ALA A 13 3.22 6.60 16.92
CA ALA A 13 3.50 5.89 15.67
C ALA A 13 4.77 5.03 15.79
N GLU A 14 5.87 5.62 16.28
CA GLU A 14 7.12 4.90 16.50
C GLU A 14 6.97 3.75 17.50
N GLN A 15 6.18 3.95 18.57
CA GLN A 15 5.87 2.88 19.52
C GLN A 15 5.06 1.76 18.86
N THR A 16 4.07 2.08 18.03
CA THR A 16 3.29 1.09 17.27
C THR A 16 4.18 0.30 16.32
N ILE A 17 5.09 0.95 15.57
CA ILE A 17 6.08 0.27 14.73
C ILE A 17 6.92 -0.70 15.55
N ARG A 18 7.43 -0.28 16.72
CA ARG A 18 8.21 -1.14 17.62
C ARG A 18 7.43 -2.36 18.11
N LYS A 19 6.12 -2.21 18.39
CA LYS A 19 5.25 -3.34 18.78
C LYS A 19 5.05 -4.36 17.65
N CYS A 20 5.15 -3.91 16.40
CA CYS A 20 5.05 -4.78 15.23
C CYS A 20 6.36 -5.53 14.91
N VAL A 21 7.48 -5.25 15.58
CA VAL A 21 8.74 -5.98 15.35
C VAL A 21 8.57 -7.45 15.75
N GLY A 22 8.70 -8.33 14.75
CA GLY A 22 8.71 -9.77 14.89
C GLY A 22 10.12 -10.36 14.77
N ARG A 23 10.21 -11.69 14.85
CA ARG A 23 11.49 -12.41 14.79
C ARG A 23 12.20 -12.22 13.45
N ASN A 24 11.46 -12.35 12.36
CA ASN A 24 11.99 -12.37 10.99
C ASN A 24 11.60 -11.13 10.18
N GLY A 25 11.07 -10.08 10.81
CA GLY A 25 10.49 -8.95 10.08
C GLY A 25 9.51 -8.17 10.93
N PHE A 26 8.53 -7.54 10.28
CA PHE A 26 7.43 -6.87 10.92
C PHE A 26 6.13 -7.66 10.75
N TYR A 27 5.39 -7.80 11.84
CA TYR A 27 4.00 -8.20 11.78
C TYR A 27 3.15 -7.06 11.19
N ALA A 28 2.13 -7.38 10.40
CA ALA A 28 1.21 -6.38 9.85
C ALA A 28 0.52 -5.56 10.95
N SER A 29 0.21 -6.19 12.08
CA SER A 29 -0.21 -5.48 13.29
C SER A 29 0.26 -6.18 14.57
N ALA A 30 0.31 -5.43 15.66
CA ALA A 30 0.63 -5.99 16.98
C ALA A 30 -0.48 -6.90 17.55
N GLN A 31 -1.68 -6.89 16.94
CA GLN A 31 -2.86 -7.60 17.43
C GLN A 31 -3.32 -8.71 16.47
N LEU A 32 -4.24 -8.42 15.55
CA LEU A 32 -4.92 -9.46 14.75
C LEU A 32 -3.97 -10.20 13.81
N TYR A 33 -2.97 -9.50 13.30
CA TYR A 33 -2.00 -10.02 12.31
C TYR A 33 -0.63 -10.29 12.93
N ARG A 34 -0.57 -10.46 14.25
CA ARG A 34 0.66 -10.90 14.92
C ARG A 34 1.09 -12.25 14.32
N LYS A 35 2.39 -12.42 14.08
CA LYS A 35 2.99 -13.60 13.41
C LYS A 35 2.70 -13.70 11.92
N GLN A 36 2.17 -12.67 11.28
CA GLN A 36 1.98 -12.64 9.83
C GLN A 36 2.87 -11.57 9.22
N TYR A 37 3.77 -11.98 8.32
CA TYR A 37 4.64 -11.09 7.56
C TYR A 37 4.02 -10.88 6.19
N TRP A 38 3.48 -9.69 5.95
CA TRP A 38 2.89 -9.31 4.67
C TRP A 38 3.88 -8.45 3.88
N ILE A 39 4.08 -8.77 2.59
CA ILE A 39 5.02 -8.01 1.76
C ILE A 39 4.50 -6.59 1.48
N ARG A 40 3.19 -6.41 1.38
CA ARG A 40 2.54 -5.10 1.20
C ARG A 40 2.78 -4.18 2.39
N ASP A 41 2.53 -4.65 3.61
CA ASP A 41 2.76 -3.88 4.84
C ASP A 41 4.22 -3.42 4.98
N LEU A 42 5.17 -4.31 4.65
CA LEU A 42 6.59 -3.95 4.63
C LEU A 42 6.88 -2.88 3.58
N THR A 43 6.43 -3.11 2.34
CA THR A 43 6.76 -2.25 1.19
C THR A 43 6.21 -0.85 1.39
N TYR A 44 4.95 -0.72 1.80
CA TYR A 44 4.34 0.58 2.03
C TYR A 44 4.93 1.31 3.25
N SER A 45 5.64 0.60 4.13
CA SER A 45 6.31 1.17 5.31
C SER A 45 7.81 1.42 5.11
N ILE A 46 8.40 0.98 3.98
CA ILE A 46 9.85 0.74 3.92
C ILE A 46 10.70 1.98 4.19
N GLU A 47 10.35 3.14 3.63
CA GLU A 47 11.10 4.39 3.84
C GLU A 47 11.09 4.84 5.30
N PRO A 48 9.93 5.02 5.97
CA PRO A 48 9.89 5.28 7.42
C PRO A 48 10.69 4.28 8.24
N LEU A 49 10.62 2.98 7.92
CA LEU A 49 11.33 1.93 8.66
C LEU A 49 12.85 2.05 8.53
N LEU A 50 13.35 2.31 7.33
CA LEU A 50 14.78 2.49 7.08
C LEU A 50 15.32 3.72 7.82
N ASP A 51 14.60 4.84 7.75
CA ASP A 51 14.95 6.08 8.44
C ASP A 51 14.91 5.94 9.98
N LEU A 52 14.05 5.07 10.51
CA LEU A 52 13.94 4.77 11.94
C LEU A 52 14.96 3.70 12.41
N ASN A 53 15.98 3.41 11.59
CA ASN A 53 17.05 2.45 11.87
C ASN A 53 16.58 0.99 12.02
N PHE A 54 15.53 0.59 11.30
CA PHE A 54 15.09 -0.80 11.27
C PHE A 54 15.62 -1.60 10.07
N ALA A 55 16.73 -1.18 9.46
CA ALA A 55 17.29 -1.83 8.27
C ALA A 55 17.51 -3.34 8.45
N ASP A 56 18.07 -3.79 9.57
CA ASP A 56 18.26 -5.22 9.82
C ASP A 56 16.94 -6.00 9.88
N THR A 57 15.88 -5.40 10.40
CA THR A 57 14.55 -6.03 10.47
C THR A 57 13.91 -6.09 9.09
N VAL A 58 14.04 -5.03 8.29
CA VAL A 58 13.62 -5.02 6.88
C VAL A 58 14.36 -6.12 6.11
N LYS A 59 15.68 -6.19 6.24
CA LYS A 59 16.53 -7.21 5.61
C LYS A 59 16.05 -8.62 5.91
N ARG A 60 15.85 -8.96 7.19
CA ARG A 60 15.37 -10.29 7.61
C ARG A 60 14.05 -10.66 6.94
N GLN A 61 13.12 -9.71 6.77
CA GLN A 61 11.85 -9.98 6.12
C GLN A 61 12.03 -10.21 4.62
N LEU A 62 12.85 -9.42 3.95
CA LEU A 62 13.15 -9.62 2.53
C LEU A 62 13.84 -10.96 2.28
N GLU A 63 14.75 -11.37 3.16
CA GLU A 63 15.36 -12.71 3.11
C GLU A 63 14.31 -13.79 3.27
N LEU A 64 13.44 -13.68 4.27
CA LEU A 64 12.34 -14.63 4.48
C LEU A 64 11.41 -14.69 3.26
N THR A 65 11.06 -13.56 2.64
CA THR A 65 10.25 -13.50 1.41
C THR A 65 10.91 -14.26 0.27
N LEU A 66 12.22 -14.03 0.05
CA LEU A 66 12.98 -14.69 -1.02
C LEU A 66 13.22 -16.18 -0.75
N GLU A 67 13.36 -16.59 0.52
CA GLU A 67 13.45 -18.00 0.94
C GLU A 67 12.12 -18.74 0.77
N ARG A 68 11.00 -18.04 0.87
CA ARG A 68 9.63 -18.58 0.75
C ARG A 68 9.01 -18.36 -0.63
N GLN A 69 9.79 -17.88 -1.60
CA GLN A 69 9.40 -17.76 -2.99
C GLN A 69 8.79 -19.07 -3.50
N LYS A 70 7.64 -18.98 -4.18
CA LYS A 70 6.96 -20.14 -4.74
C LYS A 70 7.78 -20.74 -5.89
N ARG A 71 7.49 -21.99 -6.23
CA ARG A 71 8.14 -22.69 -7.36
C ARG A 71 7.89 -22.01 -8.71
N SER A 72 6.77 -21.30 -8.84
CA SER A 72 6.43 -20.48 -10.01
C SER A 72 7.36 -19.26 -10.18
N GLY A 73 8.11 -18.87 -9.15
CA GLY A 73 8.89 -17.62 -9.13
C GLY A 73 8.19 -16.48 -8.40
N GLU A 74 6.90 -16.63 -8.10
CA GLU A 74 6.10 -15.67 -7.35
C GLU A 74 6.63 -15.44 -5.92
N ALA A 75 6.70 -14.19 -5.49
CA ALA A 75 6.92 -13.79 -4.11
C ALA A 75 5.66 -14.06 -3.27
N PRO A 76 5.78 -14.65 -2.07
CA PRO A 76 4.63 -14.86 -1.22
C PRO A 76 4.04 -13.52 -0.74
N GLU A 77 2.74 -13.33 -0.91
CA GLU A 77 1.99 -12.19 -0.35
C GLU A 77 2.13 -12.13 1.18
N MET A 78 1.99 -13.29 1.82
CA MET A 78 1.96 -13.45 3.27
C MET A 78 2.71 -14.70 3.72
N ILE A 79 3.44 -14.57 4.83
CA ILE A 79 4.16 -15.66 5.48
C ILE A 79 3.74 -15.73 6.95
N ILE A 80 3.20 -16.87 7.37
CA ILE A 80 2.88 -17.13 8.77
C ILE A 80 4.12 -17.65 9.52
N GLU A 81 4.50 -16.97 10.60
CA GLU A 81 5.47 -17.50 11.55
C GLU A 81 4.91 -18.75 12.19
N ARG A 82 5.58 -19.89 11.97
CA ARG A 82 5.15 -21.24 12.37
C ARG A 82 4.43 -21.23 13.73
N ILE A 83 3.11 -21.44 13.72
CA ILE A 83 2.26 -21.45 14.92
C ILE A 83 2.49 -22.78 15.67
N PRO A 84 2.58 -22.80 17.01
CA PRO A 84 2.70 -24.05 17.76
C PRO A 84 1.38 -24.84 17.71
N SER A 85 1.40 -26.06 17.14
CA SER A 85 0.34 -27.09 17.09
C SER A 85 -1.08 -26.72 16.59
N ILE A 86 -1.73 -27.70 15.94
CA ILE A 86 -3.10 -27.65 15.39
C ILE A 86 -4.16 -27.11 16.38
N VAL A 87 -3.98 -27.36 17.67
CA VAL A 87 -4.94 -26.98 18.72
C VAL A 87 -5.01 -25.46 18.89
N SER A 88 -3.89 -24.74 18.74
CA SER A 88 -3.88 -23.28 18.84
C SER A 88 -4.48 -22.61 17.60
N GLN A 89 -4.35 -23.24 16.42
CA GLN A 89 -4.93 -22.78 15.16
C GLN A 89 -6.46 -22.83 15.20
N ILE A 90 -7.04 -23.92 15.71
CA ILE A 90 -8.51 -24.06 15.87
C ILE A 90 -9.05 -23.02 16.85
N ARG A 91 -8.34 -22.76 17.96
CA ARG A 91 -8.73 -21.74 18.94
C ARG A 91 -8.67 -20.33 18.35
N LEU A 92 -7.62 -20.03 17.56
CA LEU A 92 -7.46 -18.73 16.91
C LEU A 92 -8.51 -18.51 15.82
N ALA A 93 -8.76 -19.51 14.96
CA ALA A 93 -9.79 -19.46 13.92
C ALA A 93 -11.18 -19.20 14.53
N ARG A 94 -11.52 -19.85 15.64
CA ARG A 94 -12.79 -19.65 16.35
C ARG A 94 -12.93 -18.24 16.93
N ILE A 95 -11.88 -17.70 17.55
CA ILE A 95 -11.89 -16.34 18.11
C ILE A 95 -11.98 -15.28 17.00
N LEU A 96 -11.31 -15.54 15.86
CA LEU A 96 -11.32 -14.66 14.69
C LEU A 96 -12.69 -14.66 13.99
N LEU A 97 -13.31 -15.83 13.83
CA LEU A 97 -14.67 -15.98 13.29
C LEU A 97 -15.76 -15.37 14.19
N GLU A 98 -15.63 -15.50 15.52
CA GLU A 98 -16.61 -14.97 16.48
C GLU A 98 -16.51 -13.44 16.68
N ARG A 99 -15.37 -12.80 16.34
CA ARG A 99 -15.13 -11.37 16.60
C ARG A 99 -15.06 -10.48 15.36
N ASN A 100 -14.86 -11.03 14.16
CA ASN A 100 -14.65 -10.25 12.95
C ASN A 100 -15.35 -10.89 11.73
N PRO A 101 -16.54 -10.40 11.32
CA PRO A 101 -17.18 -10.84 10.09
C PRO A 101 -16.38 -10.49 8.82
N THR A 102 -15.29 -9.71 8.93
CA THR A 102 -14.34 -9.45 7.84
C THR A 102 -13.56 -10.69 7.39
N LEU A 103 -13.44 -11.74 8.21
CA LEU A 103 -12.83 -13.02 7.80
C LEU A 103 -13.71 -13.86 6.86
N LEU A 104 -14.96 -13.44 6.60
CA LEU A 104 -15.84 -14.08 5.64
C LEU A 104 -15.67 -13.55 4.21
N PHE A 105 -14.84 -12.53 4.00
CA PHE A 105 -14.50 -12.12 2.63
C PHE A 105 -13.64 -13.19 1.99
N ARG A 106 -14.11 -13.71 0.86
CA ARG A 106 -13.34 -14.63 0.04
C ARG A 106 -12.23 -13.81 -0.60
N GLU A 107 -11.00 -13.99 -0.14
CA GLU A 107 -9.81 -13.42 -0.78
C GLU A 107 -9.87 -13.71 -2.29
N ILE A 108 -9.70 -12.66 -3.08
CA ILE A 108 -9.66 -12.75 -4.54
C ILE A 108 -8.19 -12.81 -5.00
N PRO A 109 -7.92 -13.27 -6.23
CA PRO A 109 -6.56 -13.25 -6.77
C PRO A 109 -5.95 -11.83 -6.70
N THR A 110 -4.72 -11.74 -6.21
CA THR A 110 -3.89 -10.54 -6.26
C THR A 110 -2.56 -10.84 -6.94
N SER A 111 -1.88 -9.80 -7.40
CA SER A 111 -0.61 -9.92 -8.14
C SER A 111 0.43 -8.87 -7.74
N ASP A 112 0.15 -8.07 -6.72
CA ASP A 112 0.99 -6.96 -6.27
C ASP A 112 2.30 -7.43 -5.62
N SER A 113 2.31 -8.63 -5.04
CA SER A 113 3.40 -9.18 -4.23
C SER A 113 4.77 -9.15 -4.91
N ASP A 114 4.84 -9.46 -6.20
CA ASP A 114 6.08 -9.49 -6.97
C ASP A 114 6.66 -8.09 -7.16
N ALA A 115 5.82 -7.14 -7.61
CA ALA A 115 6.24 -5.76 -7.79
C ALA A 115 6.66 -5.15 -6.45
N LEU A 116 5.89 -5.40 -5.39
CA LEU A 116 6.17 -4.93 -4.04
C LEU A 116 7.50 -5.50 -3.48
N ALA A 117 7.75 -6.80 -3.69
CA ALA A 117 9.01 -7.42 -3.31
C ALA A 117 10.19 -6.78 -4.03
N LEU A 118 10.09 -6.57 -5.35
CA LEU A 118 11.13 -5.93 -6.15
C LEU A 118 11.37 -4.48 -5.71
N ILE A 119 10.32 -3.69 -5.53
CA ILE A 119 10.41 -2.31 -5.03
C ILE A 119 11.13 -2.29 -3.68
N SER A 120 10.75 -3.18 -2.76
CA SER A 120 11.38 -3.24 -1.45
C SER A 120 12.87 -3.60 -1.51
N ILE A 121 13.24 -4.55 -2.38
CA ILE A 121 14.64 -4.94 -2.59
C ILE A 121 15.45 -3.77 -3.15
N GLU A 122 14.93 -3.05 -4.14
CA GLU A 122 15.60 -1.90 -4.74
C GLU A 122 15.78 -0.76 -3.73
N ARG A 123 14.70 -0.40 -3.01
CA ARG A 123 14.74 0.67 -2.00
C ARG A 123 15.65 0.31 -0.82
N TYR A 124 15.64 -0.95 -0.35
CA TYR A 124 16.58 -1.43 0.66
C TYR A 124 18.03 -1.30 0.19
N SER A 125 18.31 -1.75 -1.04
CA SER A 125 19.67 -1.75 -1.59
C SER A 125 20.19 -0.33 -1.83
N ALA A 126 19.33 0.59 -2.26
CA ALA A 126 19.67 2.01 -2.38
C ALA A 126 20.01 2.64 -1.02
N ALA A 127 19.30 2.26 0.05
CA ALA A 127 19.59 2.71 1.40
C ALA A 127 20.82 2.02 2.04
N ARG A 128 21.23 0.86 1.51
CA ARG A 128 22.32 0.01 2.02
C ARG A 128 23.25 -0.51 0.91
N PRO A 129 23.89 0.37 0.12
CA PRO A 129 24.63 -0.02 -1.08
C PRO A 129 25.84 -0.92 -0.79
N GLY A 130 26.40 -0.88 0.42
CA GLY A 130 27.56 -1.68 0.81
C GLY A 130 27.25 -3.14 1.20
N GLU A 131 25.97 -3.53 1.30
CA GLU A 131 25.61 -4.86 1.78
C GLU A 131 25.53 -5.95 0.69
N GLY A 132 25.57 -5.55 -0.59
CA GLY A 132 25.53 -6.50 -1.70
C GLY A 132 24.24 -7.36 -1.75
N PHE A 133 23.14 -6.85 -1.20
CA PHE A 133 21.92 -7.64 -0.98
C PHE A 133 21.35 -8.21 -2.29
N LYS A 134 21.28 -7.38 -3.34
CA LYS A 134 20.78 -7.78 -4.66
C LYS A 134 21.69 -8.84 -5.31
N GLU A 135 22.99 -8.62 -5.25
CA GLU A 135 24.01 -9.48 -5.86
C GLU A 135 23.88 -10.91 -5.32
N LEU A 136 23.72 -11.03 -4.00
CA LEU A 136 23.54 -12.30 -3.29
C LEU A 136 22.17 -12.98 -3.54
N ARG A 137 21.23 -12.32 -4.20
CA ARG A 137 19.85 -12.81 -4.43
C ARG A 137 19.43 -12.77 -5.90
N THR A 138 20.41 -12.60 -6.81
CA THR A 138 20.19 -12.45 -8.25
C THR A 138 19.29 -13.55 -8.84
N ALA A 139 19.46 -14.81 -8.42
CA ALA A 139 18.67 -15.93 -8.95
C ALA A 139 17.19 -15.84 -8.56
N GLN A 140 16.89 -15.52 -7.29
CA GLN A 140 15.53 -15.31 -6.81
C GLN A 140 14.87 -14.12 -7.53
N ILE A 141 15.59 -12.98 -7.63
CA ILE A 141 15.13 -11.76 -8.29
C ILE A 141 14.78 -12.03 -9.77
N LYS A 142 15.64 -12.78 -10.48
CA LYS A 142 15.36 -13.18 -11.87
C LYS A 142 14.08 -14.00 -12.01
N ARG A 143 13.79 -14.88 -11.04
CA ARG A 143 12.54 -15.66 -11.06
C ARG A 143 11.30 -14.81 -10.81
N ILE A 144 11.38 -13.77 -9.95
CA ILE A 144 10.27 -12.82 -9.77
C ILE A 144 10.02 -12.09 -11.09
N TRP A 145 11.07 -11.59 -11.74
CA TRP A 145 10.93 -10.94 -13.04
C TRP A 145 10.35 -11.85 -14.11
N GLN A 146 10.80 -13.11 -14.17
CA GLN A 146 10.25 -14.08 -15.11
C GLN A 146 8.76 -14.32 -14.83
N HIS A 147 8.37 -14.45 -13.56
CA HIS A 147 6.96 -14.63 -13.19
C HIS A 147 6.09 -13.45 -13.62
N ILE A 148 6.55 -12.20 -13.41
CA ILE A 148 5.87 -11.01 -13.94
C ILE A 148 5.77 -11.09 -15.47
N GLU A 149 6.88 -11.34 -16.16
CA GLU A 149 6.94 -11.36 -17.63
C GLU A 149 6.04 -12.45 -18.25
N ASP A 150 5.86 -13.58 -17.56
CA ASP A 150 4.97 -14.67 -17.96
C ASP A 150 3.49 -14.37 -17.68
N SER A 151 3.20 -13.45 -16.75
CA SER A 151 1.84 -13.16 -16.26
C SER A 151 1.22 -11.90 -16.85
N VAL A 152 2.01 -10.94 -17.33
CA VAL A 152 1.50 -9.69 -17.89
C VAL A 152 0.67 -9.92 -19.16
N THR A 153 -0.34 -9.06 -19.37
CA THR A 153 -1.18 -9.11 -20.56
C THR A 153 -0.41 -8.76 -21.84
N SER A 154 -1.05 -8.89 -23.00
CA SER A 154 -0.52 -8.39 -24.28
C SER A 154 -0.19 -6.90 -24.27
N ASP A 155 -0.83 -6.12 -23.41
CA ASP A 155 -0.57 -4.69 -23.22
C ASP A 155 0.53 -4.42 -22.18
N GLY A 156 1.13 -5.46 -21.62
CA GLY A 156 2.15 -5.38 -20.58
C GLY A 156 1.61 -5.07 -19.19
N LEU A 157 0.29 -5.17 -18.99
CA LEU A 157 -0.35 -4.85 -17.72
C LEU A 157 -0.34 -6.05 -16.78
N MET A 158 -0.19 -5.78 -15.49
CA MET A 158 -0.32 -6.76 -14.43
C MET A 158 -1.80 -7.10 -14.19
N PRO A 159 -2.21 -8.38 -14.23
CA PRO A 159 -3.60 -8.79 -14.01
C PRO A 159 -4.00 -8.65 -12.53
N ASP A 160 -5.26 -8.92 -12.24
CA ASP A 160 -5.85 -9.08 -10.90
C ASP A 160 -5.86 -7.82 -10.00
N ALA A 161 -6.32 -8.04 -8.77
CA ALA A 161 -6.44 -7.02 -7.75
C ALA A 161 -5.07 -6.63 -7.18
N ASP A 162 -5.01 -5.42 -6.63
CA ASP A 162 -3.93 -4.98 -5.77
C ASP A 162 -4.27 -5.31 -4.30
N TRP A 163 -3.84 -4.47 -3.37
CA TRP A 163 -4.17 -4.56 -1.95
C TRP A 163 -5.68 -4.66 -1.64
N ARG A 164 -6.56 -4.32 -2.59
CA ARG A 164 -8.03 -4.47 -2.50
C ARG A 164 -8.48 -5.92 -2.76
N ASP A 165 -8.01 -6.81 -1.90
CA ASP A 165 -8.16 -8.27 -1.97
C ASP A 165 -9.50 -8.85 -1.49
N ALA A 166 -10.47 -8.01 -1.10
CA ALA A 166 -11.77 -8.42 -0.59
C ALA A 166 -12.97 -7.86 -1.39
N MET A 167 -12.72 -7.26 -2.56
CA MET A 167 -13.74 -6.64 -3.41
C MET A 167 -13.87 -7.37 -4.75
N PHE A 168 -14.92 -8.19 -4.92
CA PHE A 168 -14.98 -9.15 -6.04
C PHE A 168 -15.09 -8.52 -7.43
N ASN A 169 -15.40 -7.23 -7.55
CA ASN A 169 -15.37 -6.51 -8.83
C ASN A 169 -13.98 -6.44 -9.46
N TYR A 170 -12.90 -6.59 -8.69
CA TYR A 170 -11.54 -6.60 -9.23
C TYR A 170 -11.11 -7.97 -9.81
N VAL A 171 -11.91 -9.03 -9.64
CA VAL A 171 -11.59 -10.36 -10.19
C VAL A 171 -11.44 -10.27 -11.72
N GLY A 172 -10.28 -10.65 -12.23
CA GLY A 172 -9.98 -10.62 -13.67
C GLY A 172 -9.85 -9.21 -14.27
N LYS A 173 -9.72 -8.16 -13.44
CA LYS A 173 -9.43 -6.79 -13.88
C LYS A 173 -7.93 -6.51 -13.85
N THR A 174 -7.51 -5.37 -14.38
CA THR A 174 -6.15 -4.85 -14.23
C THR A 174 -6.22 -3.58 -13.40
N SER A 175 -5.87 -3.67 -12.12
CA SER A 175 -6.01 -2.54 -11.19
C SER A 175 -4.97 -1.46 -11.46
N PHE A 176 -5.36 -0.19 -11.37
CA PHE A 176 -4.49 0.96 -11.63
C PHE A 176 -3.25 0.97 -10.72
N CYS A 177 -3.43 0.76 -9.41
CA CYS A 177 -2.31 0.74 -8.47
C CYS A 177 -1.26 -0.33 -8.83
N ASN A 178 -1.65 -1.52 -9.29
CA ASN A 178 -0.71 -2.53 -9.77
C ASN A 178 0.14 -2.05 -10.94
N GLN A 179 -0.44 -1.25 -11.83
CA GLN A 179 0.30 -0.72 -12.98
C GLN A 179 1.30 0.34 -12.54
N VAL A 180 0.91 1.19 -11.59
CA VAL A 180 1.81 2.16 -10.95
C VAL A 180 2.98 1.42 -10.28
N LEU A 181 2.70 0.40 -9.47
CA LEU A 181 3.73 -0.42 -8.82
C LEU A 181 4.66 -1.08 -9.85
N LEU A 182 4.11 -1.61 -10.94
CA LEU A 182 4.90 -2.24 -12.00
C LEU A 182 5.82 -1.22 -12.72
N ILE A 183 5.33 -0.01 -12.99
CA ILE A 183 6.15 1.08 -13.55
C ILE A 183 7.30 1.42 -12.60
N VAL A 184 7.02 1.56 -11.30
CA VAL A 184 8.04 1.86 -10.27
C VAL A 184 9.06 0.74 -10.17
N ALA A 185 8.63 -0.52 -10.11
CA ALA A 185 9.51 -1.67 -10.06
C ALA A 185 10.45 -1.72 -11.28
N TYR A 186 9.91 -1.48 -12.49
CA TYR A 186 10.71 -1.42 -13.70
C TYR A 186 11.70 -0.24 -13.69
N GLY A 187 11.25 0.95 -13.28
CA GLY A 187 12.08 2.15 -13.20
C GLY A 187 13.26 1.98 -12.25
N LEU A 188 13.00 1.50 -11.04
CA LEU A 188 14.05 1.23 -10.03
C LEU A 188 15.07 0.19 -10.50
N ALA A 189 14.64 -0.79 -11.30
CA ALA A 189 15.52 -1.81 -11.88
C ALA A 189 16.19 -1.40 -13.20
N GLY A 190 16.00 -0.16 -13.68
CA GLY A 190 16.54 0.34 -14.95
C GLY A 190 15.91 -0.28 -16.20
N ARG A 191 14.74 -0.93 -16.08
CA ARG A 191 13.97 -1.57 -17.16
C ARG A 191 13.07 -0.55 -17.87
N ASN A 192 13.67 0.55 -18.33
CA ASN A 192 12.96 1.74 -18.81
C ASN A 192 12.01 1.44 -19.99
N LYS A 193 12.37 0.52 -20.88
CA LYS A 193 11.50 0.15 -22.03
C LYS A 193 10.19 -0.50 -21.58
N GLN A 194 10.25 -1.34 -20.55
CA GLN A 194 9.08 -1.99 -19.98
C GLN A 194 8.22 -0.99 -19.21
N ALA A 195 8.84 -0.14 -18.36
CA ALA A 195 8.14 0.93 -17.66
C ALA A 195 7.35 1.83 -18.65
N GLU A 196 8.01 2.26 -19.72
CA GLU A 196 7.44 3.14 -20.74
C GLU A 196 6.35 2.44 -21.57
N ARG A 197 6.42 1.10 -21.75
CA ARG A 197 5.32 0.33 -22.33
C ARG A 197 4.08 0.34 -21.43
N VAL A 198 4.24 0.11 -20.12
CA VAL A 198 3.13 0.12 -19.16
C VAL A 198 2.52 1.52 -19.07
N LYS A 199 3.34 2.57 -19.02
CA LYS A 199 2.88 3.97 -19.00
C LYS A 199 1.99 4.31 -20.20
N ARG A 200 2.39 3.94 -21.43
CA ARG A 200 1.54 4.12 -22.61
C ARG A 200 0.22 3.37 -22.53
N SER A 201 0.21 2.14 -22.00
CA SER A 201 -1.02 1.38 -21.81
C SER A 201 -1.92 2.03 -20.77
N LEU A 202 -1.35 2.58 -19.70
CA LEU A 202 -2.04 3.32 -18.65
C LEU A 202 -2.70 4.60 -19.20
N ASP A 203 -1.96 5.42 -19.94
CA ASP A 203 -2.49 6.63 -20.60
C ASP A 203 -3.61 6.32 -21.60
N ARG A 204 -3.50 5.19 -22.32
CA ARG A 204 -4.49 4.82 -23.34
C ARG A 204 -5.76 4.19 -22.75
N MET A 205 -5.63 3.42 -21.67
CA MET A 205 -6.70 2.52 -21.20
C MET A 205 -7.33 2.95 -19.87
N PHE A 206 -6.63 3.75 -19.07
CA PHE A 206 -7.08 4.14 -17.74
C PHE A 206 -7.41 5.63 -17.66
N TRP A 207 -6.68 6.49 -18.38
CA TRP A 207 -6.95 7.92 -18.36
C TRP A 207 -8.32 8.22 -18.98
N ASP A 208 -9.13 8.96 -18.25
CA ASP A 208 -10.43 9.43 -18.72
C ASP A 208 -10.43 10.96 -18.77
N GLU A 209 -10.63 11.51 -19.97
CA GLU A 209 -10.58 12.95 -20.19
C GLU A 209 -11.75 13.71 -19.55
N ASP A 210 -12.88 13.07 -19.28
CA ASP A 210 -14.03 13.71 -18.64
C ASP A 210 -13.88 13.67 -17.11
N LEU A 211 -13.42 12.54 -16.57
CA LEU A 211 -13.18 12.39 -15.13
C LEU A 211 -11.93 13.16 -14.67
N GLY A 212 -10.91 13.29 -15.52
CA GLY A 212 -9.66 13.99 -15.19
C GLY A 212 -8.68 13.21 -14.31
N TYR A 213 -8.82 11.90 -14.28
CA TYR A 213 -7.93 11.00 -13.55
C TYR A 213 -7.91 9.61 -14.21
N TYR A 214 -7.02 8.75 -13.73
CA TYR A 214 -6.96 7.36 -14.17
C TYR A 214 -8.02 6.53 -13.43
N GLN A 215 -8.88 5.83 -14.15
CA GLN A 215 -9.88 4.94 -13.58
C GLN A 215 -9.18 3.83 -12.77
N ASP A 216 -9.76 3.38 -11.65
CA ASP A 216 -9.15 2.31 -10.82
C ASP A 216 -8.99 0.96 -11.54
N TYR A 217 -9.78 0.71 -12.58
CA TYR A 217 -9.53 -0.23 -13.67
C TYR A 217 -10.24 0.25 -14.95
N PRO A 218 -9.87 -0.23 -16.15
CA PRO A 218 -10.49 0.21 -17.40
C PRO A 218 -12.00 -0.06 -17.45
N GLY A 219 -12.77 0.98 -17.76
CA GLY A 219 -14.24 0.96 -17.80
C GLY A 219 -14.91 1.25 -16.46
N SER A 220 -14.15 1.64 -15.44
CA SER A 220 -14.68 2.15 -14.18
C SER A 220 -14.91 3.67 -14.22
N SER A 221 -15.43 4.23 -13.15
CA SER A 221 -15.46 5.67 -12.90
C SER A 221 -14.83 6.06 -11.55
N ARG A 222 -14.17 5.11 -10.88
CA ARG A 222 -13.65 5.33 -9.53
C ARG A 222 -12.22 5.82 -9.54
N PHE A 223 -11.95 6.77 -8.66
CA PHE A 223 -10.64 7.26 -8.29
C PHE A 223 -10.04 6.37 -7.21
N ASP A 224 -8.79 5.93 -7.43
CA ASP A 224 -7.98 5.18 -6.47
C ASP A 224 -6.93 6.09 -5.82
N ALA A 225 -7.15 6.44 -4.55
CA ALA A 225 -6.31 7.40 -3.86
C ALA A 225 -4.87 6.92 -3.66
N LEU A 226 -4.65 5.62 -3.41
CA LEU A 226 -3.30 5.09 -3.23
C LEU A 226 -2.55 5.11 -4.56
N GLY A 227 -3.18 4.58 -5.61
CA GLY A 227 -2.58 4.54 -6.95
C GLY A 227 -2.15 5.93 -7.43
N HIS A 228 -3.02 6.94 -7.27
CA HIS A 228 -2.70 8.30 -7.69
C HIS A 228 -1.64 8.96 -6.82
N SER A 229 -1.69 8.74 -5.51
CA SER A 229 -0.67 9.27 -4.61
C SER A 229 0.72 8.72 -4.96
N LEU A 230 0.82 7.42 -5.23
CA LEU A 230 2.06 6.80 -5.71
C LEU A 230 2.47 7.33 -7.09
N ALA A 231 1.53 7.49 -8.02
CA ALA A 231 1.81 7.99 -9.36
C ALA A 231 2.33 9.45 -9.35
N LEU A 232 1.82 10.31 -8.46
CA LEU A 232 2.34 11.65 -8.24
C LEU A 232 3.73 11.61 -7.58
N LEU A 233 3.93 10.75 -6.58
CA LEU A 233 5.22 10.62 -5.88
C LEU A 233 6.36 10.17 -6.80
N GLU A 234 6.03 9.38 -7.81
CA GLU A 234 6.99 8.74 -8.72
C GLU A 234 7.01 9.42 -10.11
N ASP A 235 6.42 10.62 -10.23
CA ASP A 235 6.40 11.44 -11.45
C ASP A 235 5.83 10.70 -12.68
N ILE A 236 4.87 9.81 -12.44
CA ILE A 236 4.18 9.03 -13.49
C ILE A 236 3.10 9.88 -14.15
N VAL A 237 2.34 10.64 -13.36
CA VAL A 237 1.31 11.57 -13.86
C VAL A 237 1.99 12.68 -14.67
N PRO A 238 1.63 12.87 -15.96
CA PRO A 238 2.09 14.01 -16.75
C PRO A 238 1.79 15.35 -16.07
N GLU A 239 2.73 16.30 -16.14
CA GLU A 239 2.62 17.62 -15.48
C GLU A 239 1.28 18.33 -15.77
N LYS A 240 0.81 18.31 -17.03
CA LYS A 240 -0.47 18.90 -17.45
C LYS A 240 -1.73 18.28 -16.81
N GLN A 241 -1.60 17.11 -16.18
CA GLN A 241 -2.70 16.36 -15.54
C GLN A 241 -2.63 16.43 -14.01
N VAL A 242 -1.53 16.93 -13.43
CA VAL A 242 -1.32 16.96 -11.98
C VAL A 242 -2.45 17.70 -11.27
N ASP A 243 -2.85 18.87 -11.78
CA ASP A 243 -3.93 19.67 -11.17
C ASP A 243 -5.25 18.91 -11.11
N ARG A 244 -5.62 18.20 -12.18
CA ARG A 244 -6.86 17.41 -12.25
C ARG A 244 -6.84 16.23 -11.29
N VAL A 245 -5.69 15.59 -11.12
CA VAL A 245 -5.52 14.49 -10.15
C VAL A 245 -5.57 15.02 -8.71
N VAL A 246 -5.01 16.20 -8.45
CA VAL A 246 -5.10 16.87 -7.14
C VAL A 246 -6.56 17.23 -6.83
N GLU A 247 -7.31 17.77 -7.78
CA GLU A 247 -8.74 18.06 -7.62
C GLU A 247 -9.53 16.78 -7.27
N ALA A 248 -9.29 15.67 -7.97
CA ALA A 248 -9.93 14.38 -7.67
C ALA A 248 -9.57 13.84 -6.27
N LEU A 249 -8.34 14.08 -5.80
CA LEU A 249 -7.93 13.73 -4.44
C LEU A 249 -8.67 14.58 -3.38
N GLN A 250 -8.89 15.87 -3.66
CA GLN A 250 -9.69 16.75 -2.81
C GLN A 250 -11.16 16.31 -2.76
N ASP A 251 -11.74 15.92 -3.90
CA ASP A 251 -13.10 15.37 -3.97
C ASP A 251 -13.26 14.08 -3.14
N ALA A 252 -12.20 13.26 -3.09
CA ALA A 252 -12.15 12.07 -2.27
C ALA A 252 -11.94 12.37 -0.76
N SER A 253 -11.51 13.59 -0.41
CA SER A 253 -11.27 14.00 0.97
C SER A 253 -12.56 14.19 1.77
N THR A 254 -12.45 13.96 3.08
CA THR A 254 -13.52 14.11 4.06
C THR A 254 -12.99 14.78 5.32
N LYS A 255 -13.88 15.02 6.29
CA LYS A 255 -13.46 15.48 7.62
C LYS A 255 -12.43 14.55 8.29
N PHE A 256 -12.43 13.26 7.96
CA PHE A 256 -11.57 12.27 8.61
C PHE A 256 -10.40 11.80 7.73
N GLY A 257 -10.23 12.39 6.54
CA GLY A 257 -9.19 12.05 5.57
C GLY A 257 -9.75 11.57 4.22
N VAL A 258 -8.83 11.21 3.33
CA VAL A 258 -9.09 10.77 1.95
C VAL A 258 -9.64 9.35 1.93
N ARG A 259 -10.77 9.17 1.24
CA ARG A 259 -11.33 7.84 0.97
C ARG A 259 -10.42 7.09 0.01
N ASN A 260 -10.14 5.82 0.31
CA ASN A 260 -9.28 4.98 -0.53
C ASN A 260 -9.81 4.83 -1.97
N ILE A 261 -11.13 4.82 -2.11
CA ILE A 261 -11.85 4.77 -3.38
C ILE A 261 -12.96 5.82 -3.38
N TRP A 262 -13.11 6.56 -4.47
CA TRP A 262 -14.16 7.57 -4.61
C TRP A 262 -14.76 7.62 -6.02
N PRO A 263 -16.10 7.66 -6.18
CA PRO A 263 -17.11 7.34 -5.17
C PRO A 263 -17.10 5.84 -4.78
N SER A 264 -17.85 5.48 -3.74
CA SER A 264 -18.00 4.06 -3.35
C SER A 264 -18.64 3.22 -4.47
N TYR A 265 -18.35 1.93 -4.49
CA TYR A 265 -19.12 0.97 -5.28
C TYR A 265 -20.45 0.61 -4.59
N PRO A 266 -21.53 0.36 -5.32
CA PRO A 266 -22.70 -0.32 -4.79
C PRO A 266 -22.33 -1.70 -4.24
N GLU A 267 -22.90 -2.09 -3.09
CA GLU A 267 -22.57 -3.37 -2.44
C GLU A 267 -22.75 -4.59 -3.36
N ARG A 268 -23.79 -4.58 -4.20
CA ARG A 268 -24.06 -5.64 -5.17
C ARG A 268 -22.94 -5.81 -6.22
N GLU A 269 -22.09 -4.81 -6.40
CA GLU A 269 -21.01 -4.81 -7.41
C GLU A 269 -19.69 -5.29 -6.82
N CYS A 270 -19.41 -5.02 -5.54
CA CYS A 270 -18.12 -5.33 -4.93
C CYS A 270 -18.18 -6.26 -3.70
N GLY A 271 -19.37 -6.51 -3.15
CA GLY A 271 -19.59 -7.37 -1.98
C GLY A 271 -19.36 -6.69 -0.64
N GLN A 272 -19.19 -5.38 -0.63
CA GLN A 272 -18.99 -4.58 0.58
C GLN A 272 -19.91 -3.37 0.58
N SER A 273 -20.59 -3.11 1.70
CA SER A 273 -21.39 -1.90 1.85
C SER A 273 -20.52 -0.65 1.63
N PRO A 274 -21.07 0.44 1.05
CA PRO A 274 -20.39 1.72 1.02
C PRO A 274 -19.86 2.13 2.40
N GLU A 275 -18.68 2.75 2.42
CA GLU A 275 -18.01 3.22 3.64
C GLU A 275 -17.65 2.12 4.65
N TYR A 276 -17.37 0.91 4.14
CA TYR A 276 -16.92 -0.23 4.92
C TYR A 276 -15.67 -0.86 4.33
N TYR A 277 -14.68 -1.15 5.19
CA TYR A 277 -13.42 -1.82 4.87
C TYR A 277 -12.74 -1.28 3.59
N GLN A 278 -12.71 -1.99 2.47
CA GLN A 278 -12.04 -1.55 1.24
C GLN A 278 -12.93 -0.68 0.34
N ASN A 279 -14.23 -0.57 0.62
CA ASN A 279 -15.15 0.22 -0.18
C ASN A 279 -15.33 1.64 0.38
N SER A 280 -14.44 2.55 -0.02
CA SER A 280 -14.54 3.99 0.25
C SER A 280 -14.42 4.35 1.74
N THR A 281 -13.35 3.89 2.40
CA THR A 281 -13.00 4.29 3.78
C THR A 281 -11.65 4.99 3.85
N VAL A 282 -11.34 5.61 4.99
CA VAL A 282 -10.03 6.24 5.20
C VAL A 282 -9.05 5.20 5.74
N TRP A 283 -7.97 4.97 5.00
CA TRP A 283 -6.85 4.15 5.44
C TRP A 283 -5.66 5.07 5.77
N PRO A 284 -5.20 5.14 7.03
CA PRO A 284 -4.17 6.09 7.43
C PRO A 284 -2.86 6.01 6.63
N TYR A 285 -2.47 4.82 6.15
CA TYR A 285 -1.30 4.70 5.30
C TYR A 285 -1.50 5.38 3.93
N ILE A 286 -2.69 5.27 3.33
CA ILE A 286 -3.06 5.95 2.08
C ILE A 286 -3.08 7.45 2.32
N GLN A 287 -3.65 7.90 3.45
CA GLN A 287 -3.62 9.30 3.86
C GLN A 287 -2.17 9.83 3.94
N GLY A 288 -1.25 9.03 4.50
CA GLY A 288 0.15 9.41 4.57
C GLY A 288 0.85 9.50 3.21
N TYR A 289 0.46 8.67 2.24
CA TYR A 289 0.88 8.81 0.85
C TYR A 289 0.27 10.04 0.17
N ALA A 290 -1.01 10.33 0.41
CA ALA A 290 -1.69 11.51 -0.13
C ALA A 290 -1.05 12.82 0.34
N VAL A 291 -0.76 12.95 1.65
CA VAL A 291 -0.02 14.08 2.21
C VAL A 291 1.35 14.24 1.54
N ALA A 292 2.10 13.14 1.41
CA ALA A 292 3.41 13.17 0.78
C ALA A 292 3.35 13.56 -0.71
N ALA A 293 2.34 13.08 -1.44
CA ALA A 293 2.11 13.41 -2.84
C ALA A 293 1.79 14.90 -3.01
N LEU A 294 0.86 15.44 -2.21
CA LEU A 294 0.50 16.85 -2.22
C LEU A 294 1.69 17.75 -1.92
N ALA A 295 2.49 17.40 -0.90
CA ALA A 295 3.71 18.14 -0.57
C ALA A 295 4.72 18.11 -1.73
N LYS A 296 4.94 16.95 -2.36
CA LYS A 296 5.86 16.81 -3.51
C LYS A 296 5.45 17.68 -4.69
N VAL A 297 4.16 17.78 -5.00
CA VAL A 297 3.67 18.59 -6.14
C VAL A 297 3.42 20.06 -5.77
N GLY A 298 3.96 20.52 -4.64
CA GLY A 298 3.91 21.92 -4.21
C GLY A 298 2.54 22.40 -3.74
N ARG A 299 1.63 21.49 -3.36
CA ARG A 299 0.33 21.81 -2.76
C ARG A 299 0.43 21.75 -1.24
N GLN A 300 1.31 22.58 -0.68
CA GLN A 300 1.68 22.55 0.74
C GLN A 300 0.47 22.76 1.66
N ASP A 301 -0.40 23.72 1.37
CA ASP A 301 -1.58 24.01 2.21
C ASP A 301 -2.53 22.80 2.28
N LEU A 302 -2.74 22.11 1.15
CA LEU A 302 -3.53 20.88 1.10
C LEU A 302 -2.84 19.73 1.84
N ALA A 303 -1.52 19.62 1.74
CA ALA A 303 -0.76 18.61 2.46
C ALA A 303 -0.86 18.79 3.98
N GLU A 304 -0.82 20.04 4.46
CA GLU A 304 -1.00 20.40 5.87
C GLU A 304 -2.42 20.10 6.34
N GLU A 305 -3.46 20.46 5.57
CA GLU A 305 -4.86 20.14 5.88
C GLU A 305 -5.09 18.61 5.99
N GLU A 306 -4.59 17.84 5.03
CA GLU A 306 -4.71 16.38 5.06
C GLU A 306 -3.88 15.75 6.19
N PHE A 307 -2.77 16.36 6.59
CA PHE A 307 -1.97 15.92 7.72
C PHE A 307 -2.66 16.17 9.06
N GLU A 308 -3.37 17.29 9.23
CA GLU A 308 -4.19 17.58 10.41
C GLU A 308 -5.28 16.52 10.58
N LYS A 309 -6.03 16.20 9.52
CA LYS A 309 -7.04 15.13 9.51
C LYS A 309 -6.47 13.79 9.95
N LEU A 310 -5.26 13.44 9.48
CA LEU A 310 -4.56 12.22 9.88
C LEU A 310 -4.14 12.23 11.36
N SER A 311 -3.72 13.38 11.87
CA SER A 311 -3.30 13.57 13.27
C SER A 311 -4.47 13.44 14.24
N ASP A 312 -5.66 13.89 13.82
CA ASP A 312 -6.90 13.83 14.60
C ASP A 312 -7.50 12.42 14.74
N LEU A 313 -7.11 11.46 13.88
CA LEU A 313 -7.62 10.09 13.97
C LEU A 313 -7.19 9.43 15.30
N PRO A 314 -8.07 8.68 15.99
CA PRO A 314 -7.71 8.03 17.24
C PRO A 314 -6.88 6.76 16.99
N GLY A 315 -5.64 6.71 17.50
CA GLY A 315 -4.74 5.56 17.35
C GLY A 315 -4.36 5.23 15.90
N PHE A 316 -4.00 3.97 15.64
CA PHE A 316 -3.68 3.42 14.31
C PHE A 316 -4.50 2.16 14.05
N ASN A 317 -5.83 2.34 13.94
CA ASN A 317 -6.72 1.29 13.44
C ASN A 317 -6.47 1.09 11.94
N GLU A 318 -6.89 -0.05 11.41
CA GLU A 318 -6.70 -0.45 10.02
C GLU A 318 -7.37 0.49 9.02
N TRP A 319 -8.62 0.83 9.28
CA TRP A 319 -9.40 1.77 8.49
C TRP A 319 -10.35 2.57 9.39
N TYR A 320 -10.86 3.68 8.88
CA TYR A 320 -11.80 4.56 9.57
C TYR A 320 -12.98 4.87 8.67
N ASN A 321 -14.19 4.81 9.22
CA ASN A 321 -15.37 5.21 8.47
C ASN A 321 -15.32 6.74 8.19
N PRO A 322 -15.47 7.17 6.93
CA PRO A 322 -15.26 8.55 6.49
C PRO A 322 -16.38 9.51 6.92
N SER A 323 -17.51 9.00 7.41
CA SER A 323 -18.63 9.81 7.90
C SER A 323 -18.62 9.98 9.42
N THR A 324 -18.06 9.01 10.15
CA THR A 324 -18.13 8.96 11.63
C THR A 324 -16.79 9.03 12.33
N GLY A 325 -15.67 8.80 11.62
CA GLY A 325 -14.34 8.70 12.22
C GLY A 325 -14.14 7.46 13.09
N ARG A 326 -15.08 6.51 13.07
CA ARG A 326 -14.97 5.26 13.85
C ARG A 326 -13.93 4.34 13.19
N GLY A 327 -12.91 3.96 13.97
CA GLY A 327 -11.92 2.97 13.54
C GLY A 327 -12.48 1.54 13.50
N GLY A 328 -12.05 0.78 12.49
CA GLY A 328 -12.36 -0.64 12.29
C GLY A 328 -11.10 -1.46 11.99
N GLY A 329 -11.26 -2.79 11.95
CA GLY A 329 -10.17 -3.74 11.72
C GLY A 329 -9.18 -3.84 12.90
N SER A 330 -7.94 -4.23 12.61
CA SER A 330 -6.91 -4.35 13.65
C SER A 330 -6.47 -3.00 14.17
N LYS A 331 -6.20 -2.94 15.48
CA LYS A 331 -5.45 -1.85 16.10
C LYS A 331 -3.94 -2.06 15.89
N ASP A 332 -3.17 -1.00 16.11
CA ASP A 332 -1.70 -1.00 16.06
C ASP A 332 -1.17 -1.53 14.72
N GLN A 333 -1.69 -1.01 13.62
CA GLN A 333 -1.34 -1.39 12.25
C GLN A 333 -0.02 -0.74 11.80
N LEU A 334 0.90 -1.56 11.25
CA LEU A 334 2.26 -1.17 10.89
C LEU A 334 2.28 -0.05 9.85
N TRP A 335 1.68 -0.32 8.69
CA TRP A 335 1.62 0.62 7.56
C TRP A 335 0.92 1.94 7.91
N ASN A 336 -0.03 1.94 8.82
CA ASN A 336 -0.74 3.14 9.25
C ASN A 336 0.15 4.01 10.16
N ALA A 337 0.90 3.39 11.07
CA ALA A 337 1.90 4.09 11.87
C ALA A 337 3.06 4.61 11.01
N ALA A 338 3.57 3.80 10.07
CA ALA A 338 4.60 4.22 9.12
C ALA A 338 4.09 5.35 8.20
N GLY A 339 2.83 5.28 7.76
CA GLY A 339 2.15 6.32 7.00
C GLY A 339 2.11 7.67 7.73
N TYR A 340 1.88 7.65 9.06
CA TYR A 340 1.97 8.86 9.88
C TYR A 340 3.38 9.46 9.89
N VAL A 341 4.41 8.63 10.08
CA VAL A 341 5.81 9.07 10.06
C VAL A 341 6.16 9.68 8.68
N ARG A 342 5.68 9.07 7.59
CA ARG A 342 5.83 9.59 6.22
C ARG A 342 5.17 10.97 6.08
N ALA A 343 3.91 11.10 6.49
CA ALA A 343 3.14 12.33 6.40
C ALA A 343 3.81 13.47 7.19
N TYR A 344 4.14 13.20 8.45
CA TYR A 344 4.80 14.13 9.37
C TYR A 344 6.09 14.69 8.77
N ARG A 345 6.94 13.82 8.22
CA ARG A 345 8.19 14.26 7.56
C ARG A 345 7.95 15.06 6.29
N SER A 346 6.90 14.74 5.55
CA SER A 346 6.59 15.41 4.29
C SER A 346 6.18 16.85 4.51
N VAL A 347 5.34 17.14 5.51
CA VAL A 347 4.93 18.52 5.84
C VAL A 347 6.03 19.33 6.55
N GLN A 348 7.04 18.67 7.14
CA GLN A 348 8.21 19.37 7.70
C GLN A 348 9.22 19.83 6.64
N ARG A 349 9.27 19.17 5.49
CA ARG A 349 10.17 19.54 4.40
C ARG A 349 9.53 20.71 3.65
N LYS A 350 10.09 21.91 3.79
CA LYS A 350 9.77 23.01 2.87
C LYS A 350 10.49 22.71 1.55
N PHE A 351 9.73 22.40 0.50
CA PHE A 351 10.24 22.20 -0.86
C PHE A 351 10.54 23.53 -1.54
#